data_AF-A0A849RB32-F1
#
_entry.id   AF-A0A849RB32-F1
#
_cell.length_a   1.000
_cell.length_b   1.000
_cell.length_c   1.000
_cell.angle_alpha   90.00
_cell.angle_beta   90.00
_cell.angle_gamma   90.00
#
_symmetry.space_group_name_H-M   'P 1'
#
loop_
_entity.id
_entity.type
_entity.pdbx_description
1 polymer ?
#
loop_
_entity_poly.entity_id
_entity_poly.type
_entity_poly.pdbx_seq_one_letter_code
_entity_poly.pdbx_strand_id
1 'polypeptide(L)'
;MADHLSNLPASIHQRLLNQAKQQGRPLQELLQYFAIERFLFRLSQSPHATRFYLKGALMLRLWDAPLSRPTIDVDLMGRQVLSQEELEQVIKDVCVQQVSDDGCLFDAATVRVQPIRLEDQYGGIRVAFISHIGTMRLNMQVDVGFGDVIVPGPIPIDFPALLDYPSPPSSGVLS
;
A
#
# COMPACT_ATOMS: atom_id res chain seq x y z
N MET A 1 24.16 -25.20 20.74
CA MET A 1 23.70 -23.89 21.24
C MET A 1 22.68 -23.41 20.23
N ALA A 2 21.42 -23.24 20.66
CA ALA A 2 20.29 -23.03 19.76
C ALA A 2 20.40 -21.64 19.11
N ASP A 3 20.69 -21.64 17.81
CA ASP A 3 20.74 -20.41 17.03
C ASP A 3 19.31 -19.91 16.87
N HIS A 4 19.03 -18.76 17.46
CA HIS A 4 17.71 -18.13 17.48
C HIS A 4 17.44 -17.59 16.08
N LEU A 5 17.06 -18.46 15.14
CA LEU A 5 16.52 -18.08 13.83
C LEU A 5 15.40 -17.07 14.08
N SER A 6 15.71 -15.80 13.89
CA SER A 6 14.80 -14.69 14.07
C SER A 6 13.65 -14.87 13.09
N ASN A 7 12.51 -15.36 13.56
CA ASN A 7 11.29 -15.39 12.77
C ASN A 7 10.86 -13.93 12.56
N LEU A 8 11.32 -13.33 11.46
CA LEU A 8 11.12 -11.91 11.14
C LEU A 8 9.63 -11.53 11.19
N PRO A 9 8.70 -12.31 10.59
CA PRO A 9 7.27 -12.09 10.78
C PRO A 9 6.80 -12.06 12.23
N ALA A 10 7.30 -12.95 13.09
CA ALA A 10 6.96 -12.94 14.51
C ALA A 10 7.50 -11.68 15.23
N SER A 11 8.71 -11.23 14.86
CA SER A 11 9.29 -9.97 15.35
C SER A 11 8.45 -8.76 14.92
N ILE A 12 8.05 -8.68 13.64
CA ILE A 12 7.17 -7.64 13.12
C ILE A 12 5.84 -7.64 13.87
N HIS A 13 5.21 -8.81 14.00
CA HIS A 13 3.95 -8.96 14.73
C HIS A 13 4.07 -8.46 16.17
N GLN A 14 5.13 -8.84 16.90
CA GLN A 14 5.33 -8.41 18.27
C GLN A 14 5.55 -6.89 18.39
N ARG A 15 6.31 -6.29 17.46
CA ARG A 15 6.53 -4.84 17.43
C ARG A 15 5.22 -4.09 17.17
N LEU A 16 4.43 -4.53 16.19
CA LEU A 16 3.12 -3.94 15.90
C LEU A 16 2.13 -4.14 17.06
N LEU A 17 2.17 -5.27 17.76
CA LEU A 17 1.36 -5.52 18.97
C LEU A 17 1.71 -4.55 20.10
N ASN A 18 3.00 -4.28 20.30
CA ASN A 18 3.45 -3.32 21.32
C ASN A 18 2.98 -1.90 20.98
N GLN A 19 3.11 -1.50 19.72
CA GLN A 19 2.66 -0.20 19.24
C GLN A 19 1.13 -0.05 19.30
N ALA A 20 0.38 -1.10 18.98
CA ALA A 20 -1.08 -1.16 19.12
C ALA A 20 -1.52 -0.84 20.55
N LYS A 21 -0.87 -1.49 21.53
CA LYS A 21 -1.14 -1.27 22.95
C LYS A 21 -0.80 0.14 23.41
N GLN A 22 0.33 0.68 22.95
CA GLN A 22 0.76 2.05 23.29
C GLN A 22 -0.19 3.11 22.74
N GLN A 23 -0.71 2.91 21.52
CA GLN A 23 -1.60 3.86 20.84
C GLN A 23 -3.09 3.64 21.18
N GLY A 24 -3.45 2.57 21.91
CA GLY A 24 -4.84 2.21 22.17
C GLY A 24 -5.60 1.81 20.90
N ARG A 25 -4.91 1.26 19.89
CA ARG A 25 -5.48 0.91 18.58
C ARG A 25 -5.56 -0.61 18.38
N PRO A 26 -6.47 -1.12 17.53
CA PRO A 26 -6.50 -2.54 17.19
C PRO A 26 -5.23 -2.99 16.45
N LEU A 27 -4.65 -4.13 16.82
CA LEU A 27 -3.48 -4.69 16.12
C LEU A 27 -3.74 -4.91 14.62
N GLN A 28 -4.95 -5.36 14.26
CA GLN A 28 -5.34 -5.60 12.88
C GLN A 28 -5.18 -4.35 12.00
N GLU A 29 -5.45 -3.17 12.57
CA GLU A 29 -5.27 -1.91 11.87
C GLU A 29 -3.80 -1.63 11.57
N LEU A 30 -2.89 -1.82 12.54
CA LEU A 30 -1.46 -1.63 12.33
C LEU A 30 -0.86 -2.67 11.38
N LEU A 31 -1.32 -3.93 11.42
CA LEU A 31 -0.94 -4.95 10.44
C LEU A 31 -1.34 -4.54 9.02
N GLN A 32 -2.55 -4.01 8.85
CA GLN A 32 -3.02 -3.53 7.55
C GLN A 32 -2.18 -2.35 7.06
N TYR A 33 -1.92 -1.36 7.91
CA TYR A 33 -1.10 -0.22 7.50
C TYR A 33 0.34 -0.60 7.18
N PHE A 34 0.92 -1.52 7.95
CA PHE A 34 2.24 -2.03 7.64
C PHE A 34 2.27 -2.70 6.27
N ALA A 35 1.27 -3.54 5.95
CA ALA A 35 1.17 -4.16 4.63
C ALA A 35 0.99 -3.12 3.50
N ILE A 36 0.17 -2.08 3.71
CA ILE A 36 -0.01 -0.98 2.76
C ILE A 36 1.29 -0.24 2.52
N GLU A 37 2.00 0.12 3.58
CA GLU A 37 3.29 0.79 3.51
C GLU A 37 4.33 -0.05 2.76
N ARG A 38 4.42 -1.35 3.06
CA ARG A 38 5.35 -2.27 2.37
C ARG A 38 4.98 -2.54 0.92
N PHE A 39 3.69 -2.47 0.57
CA PHE A 39 3.22 -2.49 -0.81
C PHE A 39 3.59 -1.20 -1.56
N LEU A 40 3.35 -0.03 -0.97
CA LEU A 40 3.75 1.27 -1.54
C LEU A 40 5.27 1.36 -1.71
N PHE A 41 6.03 0.80 -0.77
CA PHE A 41 7.49 0.69 -0.91
C PHE A 41 7.84 -0.13 -2.16
N ARG A 42 7.27 -1.32 -2.34
CA ARG A 42 7.47 -2.12 -3.57
C ARG A 42 7.06 -1.36 -4.83
N LEU A 43 5.93 -0.66 -4.83
CA LEU A 43 5.50 0.17 -5.97
C LEU A 43 6.57 1.22 -6.31
N SER A 44 7.11 1.91 -5.31
CA SER A 44 8.14 2.93 -5.50
C SER A 44 9.49 2.39 -5.99
N GLN A 45 9.79 1.12 -5.71
CA GLN A 45 11.00 0.43 -6.17
C GLN A 45 10.78 -0.25 -7.54
N SER A 46 9.56 -0.28 -8.04
CA SER A 46 9.21 -0.94 -9.30
C SER A 46 9.42 -0.01 -10.51
N PRO A 47 9.53 -0.56 -11.73
CA PRO A 47 9.49 0.22 -12.97
C PRO A 47 8.21 1.06 -13.14
N HIS A 48 7.17 0.79 -12.35
CA HIS A 48 5.88 1.47 -12.41
C HIS A 48 5.76 2.68 -11.47
N ALA A 49 6.80 2.98 -10.68
CA ALA A 49 6.78 4.03 -9.65
C ALA A 49 6.25 5.37 -10.16
N THR A 50 6.71 5.79 -11.34
CA THR A 50 6.36 7.10 -11.91
C THR A 50 5.00 7.10 -12.61
N ARG A 51 4.24 6.00 -12.61
CA ARG A 51 2.94 5.90 -13.31
C ARG A 51 1.75 6.33 -12.45
N PHE A 52 1.94 6.42 -11.14
CA PHE A 52 0.87 6.69 -10.17
C PHE A 52 1.25 7.79 -9.19
N TYR A 53 0.23 8.47 -8.67
CA TYR A 53 0.33 9.33 -7.50
C TYR A 53 -0.55 8.78 -6.38
N LEU A 54 -0.08 8.87 -5.14
CA LEU A 54 -0.90 8.53 -3.97
C LEU A 54 -1.91 9.66 -3.71
N LYS A 55 -3.14 9.29 -3.38
CA LYS A 55 -4.22 10.22 -3.00
C LYS A 55 -5.07 9.66 -1.86
N GLY A 56 -6.15 10.37 -1.54
CA GLY A 56 -7.22 9.86 -0.70
C GLY A 56 -6.87 9.83 0.80
N ALA A 57 -7.64 9.06 1.56
CA ALA A 57 -7.62 9.15 3.01
C ALA A 57 -6.33 8.60 3.65
N LEU A 58 -5.53 7.80 2.93
CA LEU A 58 -4.19 7.41 3.39
C LEU A 58 -3.26 8.60 3.57
N MET A 59 -3.48 9.70 2.83
CA MET A 59 -2.68 10.91 3.00
C MET A 59 -2.85 11.58 4.36
N LEU A 60 -3.96 11.35 5.07
CA LEU A 60 -4.15 11.87 6.43
C LEU A 60 -3.07 11.39 7.41
N ARG A 61 -2.41 10.27 7.09
CA ARG A 61 -1.24 9.77 7.81
C ARG A 61 -0.03 10.70 7.72
N LEU A 62 0.09 11.49 6.65
CA LEU A 62 1.17 12.46 6.46
C LEU A 62 1.06 13.64 7.44
N TRP A 63 -0.16 13.91 7.92
CA TRP A 63 -0.45 15.03 8.83
C TRP A 63 -0.72 14.59 10.26
N ASP A 64 -0.46 13.31 10.60
CA ASP A 64 -0.81 12.69 11.88
C ASP A 64 -2.26 12.97 12.31
N ALA A 65 -3.16 13.10 11.33
CA ALA A 65 -4.54 13.49 11.59
C ALA A 65 -5.33 12.31 12.17
N PRO A 66 -6.27 12.56 13.12
CA PRO A 66 -7.12 11.51 13.66
C PRO A 66 -7.93 10.85 12.55
N LEU A 67 -7.72 9.56 12.32
CA LEU A 67 -8.53 8.77 11.40
C LEU A 67 -9.81 8.34 12.13
N SER A 68 -10.96 8.89 11.71
CA SER A 68 -12.27 8.55 12.28
C SER A 68 -12.69 7.09 12.00
N ARG A 69 -12.09 6.47 10.97
CA ARG A 69 -12.19 5.05 10.62
C ARG A 69 -10.87 4.58 10.01
N PRO A 70 -10.47 3.30 10.17
CA PRO A 70 -9.32 2.76 9.47
C PRO A 70 -9.53 2.85 7.95
N THR A 71 -8.63 3.54 7.23
CA THR A 71 -8.61 3.49 5.76
C THR A 71 -7.79 2.26 5.35
N ILE A 72 -8.48 1.25 4.83
CA ILE A 72 -7.89 -0.07 4.50
C ILE A 72 -7.46 -0.14 3.02
N ASP A 73 -7.85 0.87 2.24
CA ASP A 73 -7.70 0.89 0.79
C ASP A 73 -6.59 1.86 0.37
N VAL A 74 -5.90 1.54 -0.72
CA VAL A 74 -4.88 2.40 -1.34
C VAL A 74 -5.50 3.13 -2.52
N ASP A 75 -5.69 4.44 -2.40
CA ASP A 75 -6.17 5.26 -3.51
C ASP A 75 -4.99 5.80 -4.33
N LEU A 76 -4.94 5.44 -5.60
CA LEU A 76 -3.96 5.93 -6.56
C LEU A 76 -4.63 6.71 -7.69
N MET A 77 -3.87 7.62 -8.28
CA MET A 77 -4.22 8.30 -9.53
C MET A 77 -3.24 7.88 -10.62
N GLY A 78 -3.73 7.26 -11.68
CA GLY A 78 -2.94 6.92 -12.85
C GLY A 78 -2.65 8.15 -13.69
N ARG A 79 -1.39 8.34 -14.09
CA ARG A 79 -0.96 9.43 -15.00
C ARG A 79 -1.40 9.22 -16.45
N GLN A 80 -1.74 7.98 -16.77
CA GLN A 80 -2.23 7.53 -18.07
C GLN A 80 -3.36 6.53 -17.81
N VAL A 81 -4.35 6.51 -18.69
CA VAL A 81 -5.41 5.50 -18.64
C VAL A 81 -4.80 4.14 -18.93
N LEU A 82 -5.12 3.15 -18.11
CA LEU A 82 -4.70 1.75 -18.28
C LEU A 82 -5.92 0.87 -18.48
N SER A 83 -5.76 -0.18 -19.29
CA SER A 83 -6.73 -1.27 -19.33
C SER A 83 -6.73 -2.06 -18.02
N GLN A 84 -7.76 -2.89 -17.81
CA GLN A 84 -7.82 -3.79 -16.66
C GLN A 84 -6.66 -4.79 -16.66
N GLU A 85 -6.32 -5.33 -17.84
CA GLU A 85 -5.23 -6.28 -18.03
C GLU A 85 -3.87 -5.63 -17.77
N GLU A 86 -3.67 -4.39 -18.26
CA GLU A 86 -2.44 -3.63 -17.99
C GLU A 86 -2.28 -3.35 -16.50
N LEU A 87 -3.34 -2.92 -15.81
CA LEU A 87 -3.27 -2.65 -14.38
C LEU A 87 -3.09 -3.94 -13.57
N GLU A 88 -3.73 -5.03 -13.96
CA GLU A 88 -3.53 -6.34 -13.34
C GLU A 88 -2.06 -6.75 -13.39
N GLN A 89 -1.43 -6.61 -14.57
CA GLN A 89 -0.01 -6.94 -14.74
C GLN A 89 0.88 -6.03 -13.90
N VAL A 90 0.61 -4.72 -13.87
CA VAL A 90 1.33 -3.77 -13.02
C VAL A 90 1.30 -4.20 -11.56
N ILE A 91 0.12 -4.53 -11.03
CA ILE A 91 -0.02 -4.92 -9.61
C ILE A 91 0.67 -6.25 -9.34
N LYS A 92 0.60 -7.21 -10.27
CA LYS A 92 1.36 -8.48 -10.17
C LYS A 92 2.86 -8.24 -10.12
N ASP A 93 3.39 -7.35 -10.98
CA ASP A 93 4.81 -6.97 -10.98
C ASP A 93 5.22 -6.36 -9.63
N VAL A 94 4.38 -5.47 -9.08
CA VAL A 94 4.62 -4.85 -7.77
C VAL A 94 4.59 -5.88 -6.65
N CYS A 95 3.67 -6.85 -6.67
CA CYS A 95 3.61 -7.92 -5.68
C CYS A 95 4.91 -8.75 -5.62
N VAL A 96 5.56 -8.96 -6.77
CA VAL A 96 6.81 -9.76 -6.88
C VAL A 96 8.09 -8.91 -6.93
N GLN A 97 7.97 -7.59 -6.81
CA GLN A 97 9.11 -6.67 -6.81
C GLN A 97 10.09 -7.04 -5.70
N GLN A 98 11.34 -7.25 -6.08
CA GLN A 98 12.40 -7.62 -5.14
C GLN A 98 12.77 -6.44 -4.26
N VAL A 99 12.76 -6.66 -2.95
CA VAL A 99 13.13 -5.72 -1.89
C VAL A 99 13.85 -6.48 -0.77
N SER A 100 14.48 -5.76 0.16
CA SER A 100 14.98 -6.41 1.40
C SER A 100 13.83 -7.04 2.18
N ASP A 101 14.08 -8.18 2.81
CA ASP A 101 13.04 -8.92 3.53
C ASP A 101 12.42 -8.05 4.63
N ASP A 102 11.12 -7.78 4.46
CA ASP A 102 10.30 -6.97 5.34
C ASP A 102 9.16 -7.78 5.96
N GLY A 103 9.21 -9.12 5.82
CA GLY A 103 8.22 -10.06 6.36
C GLY A 103 6.85 -10.01 5.69
N CYS A 104 6.66 -9.21 4.65
CA CYS A 104 5.44 -9.15 3.84
C CYS A 104 5.58 -10.00 2.56
N LEU A 105 4.58 -10.85 2.32
CA LEU A 105 4.43 -11.60 1.08
C LEU A 105 3.13 -11.19 0.38
N PHE A 106 3.21 -10.72 -0.86
CA PHE A 106 2.04 -10.35 -1.66
C PHE A 106 1.78 -11.42 -2.72
N ASP A 107 0.58 -12.00 -2.70
CA ASP A 107 0.22 -13.12 -3.56
C ASP A 107 -0.29 -12.61 -4.92
N ALA A 108 0.61 -12.55 -5.89
CA ALA A 108 0.31 -12.14 -7.27
C ALA A 108 -0.75 -13.02 -7.96
N ALA A 109 -0.91 -14.29 -7.55
CA ALA A 109 -1.92 -15.18 -8.14
C ALA A 109 -3.35 -14.83 -7.70
N THR A 110 -3.49 -14.10 -6.59
CA THR A 110 -4.79 -13.66 -6.06
C THR A 110 -5.25 -12.31 -6.60
N VAL A 111 -4.44 -11.64 -7.42
CA VAL A 111 -4.80 -10.34 -8.02
C VAL A 111 -6.06 -10.49 -8.86
N ARG A 112 -7.06 -9.68 -8.57
CA ARG A 112 -8.33 -9.56 -9.30
C ARG A 112 -8.63 -8.10 -9.54
N VAL A 113 -9.01 -7.77 -10.77
CA VAL A 113 -9.38 -6.42 -11.19
C VAL A 113 -10.87 -6.34 -11.49
N GLN A 114 -11.47 -5.20 -11.20
CA GLN A 114 -12.85 -4.91 -11.56
C GLN A 114 -13.04 -3.42 -11.83
N PRO A 115 -13.91 -3.02 -12.77
CA PRO A 115 -14.19 -1.61 -13.00
C PRO A 115 -14.96 -1.01 -11.82
N ILE A 116 -14.56 0.20 -11.43
CA ILE A 116 -15.33 1.09 -10.57
C ILE A 116 -16.16 1.98 -11.50
N ARG A 117 -17.47 1.79 -11.48
CA ARG A 117 -18.40 2.67 -12.21
C ARG A 117 -18.52 3.97 -11.43
N LEU A 118 -17.84 5.01 -11.89
CA LEU A 118 -18.11 6.40 -11.55
C LEU A 118 -18.96 7.02 -12.66
N GLU A 119 -19.72 8.05 -12.34
CA GLU A 119 -20.51 8.81 -13.33
C GLU A 119 -19.64 9.62 -14.32
N ASP A 120 -18.31 9.64 -14.12
CA ASP A 120 -17.32 10.36 -14.92
C ASP A 120 -16.74 9.57 -16.09
N GLN A 121 -16.27 10.32 -17.09
CA GLN A 121 -15.98 9.91 -18.48
C GLN A 121 -14.95 8.77 -18.68
N TYR A 122 -14.13 8.44 -17.67
CA TYR A 122 -13.08 7.40 -17.74
C TYR A 122 -13.18 6.29 -16.66
N GLY A 123 -14.03 6.46 -15.64
CA GLY A 123 -14.17 5.52 -14.52
C GLY A 123 -12.88 5.29 -13.71
N GLY A 124 -12.91 4.27 -12.84
CA GLY A 124 -11.73 3.78 -12.12
C GLY A 124 -11.62 2.26 -12.18
N ILE A 125 -10.54 1.70 -11.67
CA ILE A 125 -10.35 0.24 -11.55
C ILE A 125 -9.98 -0.08 -10.11
N ARG A 126 -10.69 -1.05 -9.52
CA ARG A 126 -10.38 -1.63 -8.22
C ARG A 126 -9.59 -2.90 -8.42
N VAL A 127 -8.51 -3.04 -7.66
CA VAL A 127 -7.69 -4.24 -7.61
C VAL A 127 -7.73 -4.80 -6.19
N ALA A 128 -8.01 -6.09 -6.07
CA ALA A 128 -7.98 -6.82 -4.81
C ALA A 128 -6.98 -7.97 -4.89
N PHE A 129 -6.21 -8.18 -3.82
CA PHE A 129 -5.23 -9.25 -3.70
C PHE A 129 -4.90 -9.53 -2.24
N ILE A 130 -4.17 -10.61 -1.97
CA ILE A 130 -3.88 -11.07 -0.62
C ILE A 130 -2.43 -10.77 -0.26
N SER A 131 -2.24 -10.26 0.95
CA SER A 131 -0.94 -10.13 1.60
C SER A 131 -0.85 -11.08 2.79
N HIS A 132 0.36 -11.51 3.12
CA HIS A 132 0.66 -12.28 4.32
C HIS A 132 1.78 -11.62 5.12
N ILE A 133 1.63 -11.64 6.44
CA ILE A 133 2.71 -11.36 7.40
C ILE A 133 2.84 -12.61 8.26
N GLY A 134 3.82 -13.47 7.95
CA GLY A 134 3.87 -14.81 8.52
C GLY A 134 2.62 -15.62 8.14
N THR A 135 1.88 -16.15 9.11
CA THR A 135 0.63 -16.88 8.88
C THR A 135 -0.62 -15.99 8.78
N MET A 136 -0.48 -14.68 8.97
CA MET A 136 -1.61 -13.76 9.05
C MET A 136 -1.96 -13.27 7.65
N ARG A 137 -3.20 -13.54 7.25
CA ARG A 137 -3.72 -13.19 5.92
C ARG A 137 -4.45 -11.85 5.96
N LEU A 138 -4.07 -10.93 5.08
CA LEU A 138 -4.62 -9.59 4.95
C LEU A 138 -5.21 -9.39 3.55
N ASN A 139 -6.39 -8.76 3.47
CA ASN A 139 -6.96 -8.35 2.19
C ASN A 139 -6.38 -6.99 1.82
N MET A 140 -5.84 -6.87 0.62
CA MET A 140 -5.36 -5.62 0.05
C MET A 140 -6.36 -5.13 -1.00
N GLN A 141 -6.60 -3.83 -1.02
CA GLN A 141 -7.38 -3.15 -2.04
C GLN A 141 -6.63 -1.93 -2.55
N VAL A 142 -6.54 -1.79 -3.86
CA VAL A 142 -5.96 -0.63 -4.54
C VAL A 142 -7.00 -0.11 -5.54
N ASP A 143 -7.45 1.13 -5.33
CA ASP A 143 -8.37 1.80 -6.24
C ASP A 143 -7.60 2.81 -7.08
N VAL A 144 -7.71 2.71 -8.40
CA VAL A 144 -7.00 3.57 -9.34
C VAL A 144 -8.02 4.39 -10.13
N GLY A 145 -7.97 5.71 -9.97
CA GLY A 145 -8.70 6.66 -10.81
C GLY A 145 -7.84 7.19 -11.96
N PHE A 146 -8.48 7.64 -13.03
CA PHE A 146 -7.82 8.23 -14.20
C PHE A 146 -8.51 9.53 -14.64
N GLY A 147 -7.76 10.40 -15.32
CA GLY A 147 -8.33 11.55 -16.03
C GLY A 147 -8.44 12.85 -15.23
N ASP A 148 -8.08 12.87 -13.96
CA ASP A 148 -8.10 14.09 -13.14
C ASP A 148 -6.89 15.00 -13.47
N VAL A 149 -7.15 16.29 -13.64
CA VAL A 149 -6.10 17.32 -13.75
C VAL A 149 -5.63 17.67 -12.34
N ILE A 150 -4.35 17.48 -12.08
CA ILE A 150 -3.73 17.74 -10.78
C ILE A 150 -3.27 19.21 -10.71
N VAL A 151 -3.88 20.00 -9.82
CA VAL A 151 -3.50 21.40 -9.58
C VAL A 151 -3.55 21.71 -8.07
N PRO A 152 -2.45 22.18 -7.44
CA PRO A 152 -1.09 22.27 -7.99
C PRO A 152 -0.51 20.88 -8.29
N GLY A 153 0.61 20.82 -9.03
CA GLY A 153 1.27 19.56 -9.37
C GLY A 153 1.60 18.69 -8.14
N PRO A 154 1.80 17.37 -8.33
CA PRO A 154 2.10 16.45 -7.24
C PRO A 154 3.37 16.85 -6.49
N ILE A 155 3.36 16.70 -5.16
CA ILE A 155 4.47 17.04 -4.27
C ILE A 155 5.15 15.76 -3.78
N PRO A 156 6.47 15.58 -3.96
CA PRO A 156 7.19 14.48 -3.32
C PRO A 156 7.13 14.61 -1.79
N ILE A 157 6.59 13.60 -1.11
CA ILE A 157 6.59 13.46 0.35
C ILE A 157 6.75 11.99 0.76
N ASP A 158 7.67 11.71 1.66
CA ASP A 158 7.89 10.33 2.12
C ASP A 158 6.68 9.83 2.93
N PHE A 159 6.21 8.62 2.61
CA PHE A 159 5.13 8.01 3.37
C PHE A 159 5.66 7.51 4.73
N PRO A 160 4.97 7.79 5.86
CA PRO A 160 5.49 7.52 7.19
C PRO A 160 5.62 6.02 7.43
N ALA A 161 6.81 5.59 7.87
CA ALA A 161 7.07 4.20 8.24
C ALA A 161 6.53 3.89 9.64
N LEU A 162 5.85 2.74 9.81
CA LEU A 162 5.36 2.26 11.10
C LEU A 162 6.48 1.67 11.97
N LEU A 163 7.45 1.02 11.36
CA LEU A 163 8.59 0.35 11.99
C LEU A 163 9.89 0.86 11.34
N ASP A 164 11.03 0.35 11.80
CA ASP A 164 12.37 0.71 11.30
C ASP A 164 12.67 0.12 9.91
N TYR A 165 11.84 0.44 8.92
CA TYR A 165 12.03 0.09 7.51
C TYR A 165 12.14 1.36 6.66
N PRO A 166 12.82 1.30 5.50
CA PRO A 166 12.86 2.43 4.58
C PRO A 166 11.44 2.86 4.19
N SER A 167 11.14 4.15 4.33
CA SER A 167 9.89 4.73 3.84
C SER A 167 9.78 4.56 2.32
N PRO A 168 8.57 4.37 1.76
CA PRO A 168 8.33 4.48 0.33
C PRO A 168 8.78 5.86 -0.19
N PRO A 169 9.81 5.95 -1.06
CA PRO A 169 10.12 7.19 -1.75
C PRO A 169 8.92 7.62 -2.59
N SER A 170 8.61 8.90 -2.54
CA SER A 170 7.48 9.44 -3.27
C SER A 170 7.78 9.66 -4.74
N SER A 171 6.98 9.02 -5.60
CA SER A 171 6.78 9.47 -6.98
C SER A 171 5.83 10.68 -7.08
N GLY A 172 5.46 11.29 -5.95
CA GLY A 172 4.59 12.44 -5.82
C GLY A 172 3.25 12.09 -5.16
N VAL A 173 2.77 12.99 -4.32
CA VAL A 173 1.50 12.91 -3.60
C VAL A 173 0.64 14.11 -4.00
N LEU A 174 -0.68 13.91 -4.15
CA LEU A 174 -1.62 14.96 -4.55
C LEU A 174 -2.09 15.74 -3.32
N SER A 175 -1.63 16.98 -3.16
CA SER A 175 -2.05 17.87 -2.05
C SER A 175 -3.56 18.10 -2.00
#